data_AF-A0A822C5L9-F1
#
_entry.id   AF-A0A822C5L9-F1
#
_cell.length_a   1.000
_cell.length_b   1.000
_cell.length_c   1.000
_cell.angle_alpha   90.00
_cell.angle_beta   90.00
_cell.angle_gamma   90.00
#
_symmetry.space_group_name_H-M   'P 1'
#
loop_
_entity.id
_entity.type
_entity.pdbx_description
1 polymer ?
#
loop_
_entity_poly.entity_id
_entity_poly.type
_entity_poly.pdbx_seq_one_letter_code
_entity_poly.pdbx_strand_id
1 'polypeptide(L)'
;MAPSVKSSNKVTSLCQDPQFDAIITIDDDTYIFKDHLVYRRSKSSMDTEYPKPIRDVFGRWEGGIWQTIPDKIDTALTWPNQQI
;
A
#
# COMPACT_ATOMS: atom_id res chain seq x y z
N MET A 1 33.72 8.90 3.05
CA MET A 1 32.48 9.66 3.30
C MET A 1 31.34 8.90 2.67
N ALA A 2 30.51 8.22 3.47
CA ALA A 2 29.30 7.59 2.94
C ALA A 2 28.22 8.68 2.77
N PRO A 3 27.50 8.72 1.65
CA PRO A 3 26.42 9.69 1.47
C PRO A 3 25.32 9.39 2.49
N SER A 4 24.97 10.39 3.29
CA SER A 4 23.83 10.34 4.19
C SER A 4 22.58 10.31 3.33
N VAL A 5 22.04 9.10 3.11
CA VAL A 5 20.76 8.89 2.44
C VAL A 5 19.71 9.58 3.29
N LYS A 6 19.15 10.68 2.77
CA LYS A 6 18.00 11.35 3.37
C LYS A 6 16.82 10.37 3.28
N SER A 7 16.68 9.55 4.32
CA SER A 7 15.55 8.65 4.49
C SER A 7 14.30 9.54 4.55
N SER A 8 13.49 9.43 3.51
CA SER A 8 12.16 10.03 3.45
C SER A 8 11.42 9.67 4.72
N ASN A 9 11.15 10.66 5.58
CA ASN A 9 10.53 10.53 6.92
C ASN A 9 9.24 9.69 6.93
N LYS A 10 8.64 9.39 5.78
CA LYS A 10 7.42 8.59 5.70
C LYS A 10 7.66 7.08 5.77
N VAL A 11 8.75 6.54 5.19
CA VAL A 11 9.08 5.09 5.30
C VAL A 11 9.44 4.72 6.73
N THR A 12 9.98 5.67 7.49
CA THR A 12 10.41 5.49 8.88
C THR A 12 9.27 5.09 9.81
N SER A 13 8.04 5.56 9.54
CA SER A 13 6.86 5.24 10.37
C SER A 13 6.52 3.75 10.43
N LEU A 14 6.72 3.02 9.32
CA LEU A 14 6.42 1.58 9.27
C LEU A 14 7.42 0.72 10.05
N CYS A 15 8.68 1.17 10.13
CA CYS A 15 9.73 0.48 10.88
C CYS A 15 9.72 0.83 12.37
N GLN A 16 9.14 1.98 12.73
CA GLN A 16 9.03 2.43 14.13
C GLN A 16 7.77 1.92 14.81
N ASP A 17 6.70 1.71 14.06
CA ASP A 17 5.44 1.20 14.57
C ASP A 17 5.02 -0.06 13.80
N PRO A 18 5.05 -1.25 14.46
CA PRO A 18 4.74 -2.52 13.83
C PRO A 18 3.25 -2.75 13.57
N GLN A 19 2.36 -1.83 13.99
CA GLN A 19 0.92 -1.97 13.77
C GLN A 19 0.53 -1.59 12.33
N PHE A 20 -0.24 -2.45 11.69
CA PHE A 20 -0.86 -2.27 10.38
C PHE A 20 -2.25 -2.93 10.39
N ASP A 21 -3.15 -2.49 9.49
CA ASP A 21 -4.52 -2.99 9.45
C ASP A 21 -4.64 -4.25 8.58
N ALA A 22 -3.99 -4.26 7.40
CA ALA A 22 -4.03 -5.38 6.48
C ALA A 22 -2.78 -5.42 5.59
N ILE A 23 -2.45 -6.61 5.06
CA ILE A 23 -1.39 -6.80 4.06
C ILE A 23 -1.93 -7.71 2.95
N ILE A 24 -1.70 -7.32 1.69
CA ILE A 24 -2.06 -8.11 0.51
C ILE A 24 -0.89 -8.14 -0.47
N THR A 25 -0.73 -9.25 -1.18
CA THR A 25 0.20 -9.35 -2.30
C THR A 25 -0.61 -9.53 -3.57
N ILE A 26 -0.41 -8.63 -4.53
CA ILE A 26 -1.03 -8.66 -5.86
C ILE A 26 0.12 -8.82 -6.85
N ASP A 27 0.11 -9.92 -7.60
CA ASP A 27 1.23 -10.34 -8.44
C ASP A 27 2.55 -10.40 -7.63
N ASP A 28 3.54 -9.57 -7.98
CA ASP A 28 4.86 -9.50 -7.32
C ASP A 28 4.96 -8.34 -6.29
N ASP A 29 3.93 -7.51 -6.17
CA ASP A 29 3.91 -6.33 -5.29
C ASP A 29 3.11 -6.61 -4.00
N THR A 30 3.70 -6.26 -2.85
CA THR A 30 3.04 -6.34 -1.54
C THR A 30 2.60 -4.95 -1.10
N TYR A 31 1.31 -4.82 -0.80
CA TYR A 31 0.69 -3.61 -0.29
C TYR A 31 0.37 -3.77 1.19
N ILE A 32 0.74 -2.77 1.98
CA ILE A 32 0.57 -2.74 3.44
C ILE A 32 -0.34 -1.56 3.76
N PHE A 33 -1.50 -1.84 4.34
CA PHE A 33 -2.50 -0.84 4.71
C PHE A 33 -2.31 -0.43 6.16
N LYS A 34 -2.32 0.88 6.40
CA LYS A 34 -2.27 1.47 7.73
C LYS A 34 -3.04 2.80 7.73
N ASP A 35 -4.09 2.87 8.52
CA ASP A 35 -5.07 3.94 8.49
C ASP A 35 -5.55 4.18 7.04
N HIS A 36 -5.44 5.42 6.56
CA HIS A 36 -5.82 5.84 5.20
C HIS A 36 -4.69 5.75 4.17
N LEU A 37 -3.56 5.17 4.55
CA LEU A 37 -2.37 5.08 3.74
C LEU A 37 -2.09 3.63 3.33
N VAL A 38 -1.57 3.51 2.12
CA VAL A 38 -0.95 2.27 1.64
C VAL A 38 0.53 2.51 1.46
N TYR A 39 1.33 1.50 1.82
CA TYR A 39 2.74 1.38 1.51
C TYR A 39 2.91 0.25 0.50
N ARG A 40 3.88 0.36 -0.40
CA ARG A 40 4.17 -0.69 -1.38
C ARG A 40 5.60 -1.17 -1.23
N ARG A 41 5.74 -2.50 -1.18
CA ARG A 41 6.99 -3.20 -1.32
C ARG A 41 7.00 -3.91 -2.66
N SER A 42 7.92 -3.49 -3.53
CA SER A 42 8.22 -4.18 -4.78
C SER A 42 9.12 -5.38 -4.52
N LYS A 43 9.42 -6.16 -5.57
CA LYS A 43 10.16 -7.43 -5.54
C LYS A 43 11.34 -7.52 -4.57
N SER A 44 12.07 -6.41 -4.37
CA SER A 44 13.25 -6.37 -3.49
C SER A 44 13.21 -5.31 -2.39
N SER A 45 12.45 -4.21 -2.55
CA SER A 45 12.54 -3.06 -1.64
C SER A 45 11.22 -2.31 -1.46
N MET A 46 11.13 -1.57 -0.35
CA MET A 46 10.07 -0.59 -0.13
C MET A 46 10.19 0.51 -1.19
N ASP A 47 9.04 0.92 -1.73
CA ASP A 47 8.97 1.97 -2.72
C ASP A 47 9.08 3.36 -2.06
N THR A 48 9.95 4.21 -2.59
CA THR A 48 10.22 5.55 -2.05
C THR A 48 9.11 6.56 -2.33
N GLU A 49 8.25 6.30 -3.31
CA GLU A 49 7.09 7.15 -3.61
C GLU A 49 5.91 6.92 -2.65
N TYR A 50 6.02 5.91 -1.79
CA TYR A 50 5.00 5.55 -0.81
C TYR A 50 5.36 6.09 0.58
N PRO A 51 4.38 6.27 1.49
CA PRO A 51 2.97 5.93 1.38
C PRO A 51 2.14 6.89 0.52
N LYS A 52 1.09 6.34 -0.09
CA LYS A 52 0.05 7.06 -0.86
C LYS A 52 -1.33 6.82 -0.22
N PRO A 53 -2.31 7.72 -0.41
CA PRO A 53 -3.69 7.46 -0.01
C PRO A 53 -4.25 6.20 -0.69
N ILE A 54 -5.03 5.39 0.03
CA ILE A 54 -5.62 4.15 -0.50
C ILE A 54 -6.43 4.43 -1.77
N ARG A 55 -7.18 5.53 -1.77
CA ARG A 55 -8.03 5.97 -2.89
C ARG A 55 -7.23 6.31 -4.16
N ASP A 56 -5.99 6.75 -4.03
CA ASP A 56 -5.16 7.12 -5.18
C ASP A 56 -4.59 5.88 -5.90
N VAL A 57 -4.43 4.77 -5.16
CA VAL A 57 -3.85 3.52 -5.66
C VAL A 57 -4.93 2.56 -6.17
N PHE A 58 -6.01 2.41 -5.40
CA PHE A 58 -7.05 1.43 -5.68
C PHE A 58 -8.39 2.04 -6.12
N GLY A 59 -8.55 3.36 -6.00
CA GLY A 59 -9.76 4.03 -6.47
C GLY A 59 -9.89 3.89 -7.99
N ARG A 60 -11.12 3.66 -8.44
CA ARG A 60 -11.42 3.50 -9.87
C ARG A 60 -12.56 4.43 -10.25
N TRP A 61 -12.42 5.05 -11.42
CA TRP A 61 -13.51 5.73 -12.10
C TRP A 61 -14.21 4.73 -13.02
N GLU A 62 -15.46 4.40 -12.72
CA GLU A 62 -16.29 3.57 -13.60
C GLU A 62 -17.59 4.29 -13.89
N GLY A 63 -17.90 4.52 -15.18
CA GLY A 63 -19.23 4.99 -15.60
C GLY A 63 -19.70 6.34 -15.03
N GLY A 64 -18.81 7.23 -14.59
CA GLY A 64 -19.20 8.53 -14.02
C GLY A 64 -19.26 8.57 -12.48
N ILE A 65 -18.97 7.45 -11.82
CA ILE A 65 -18.88 7.35 -10.36
C ILE A 65 -17.46 6.96 -9.94
N TRP A 66 -16.93 7.63 -8.93
CA TRP A 66 -15.70 7.19 -8.27
C TRP A 66 -16.07 6.07 -7.31
N GLN A 67 -15.64 4.84 -7.58
CA GLN A 67 -15.79 3.73 -6.63
C GLN A 67 -14.96 4.06 -5.39
N THR A 68 -15.67 4.45 -4.34
CA THR A 68 -15.06 4.80 -3.06
C THR A 68 -14.69 3.54 -2.32
N ILE A 69 -13.39 3.27 -2.25
CA ILE A 69 -12.84 2.36 -1.26
C ILE A 69 -12.80 3.11 0.08
N PRO A 70 -13.20 2.47 1.20
CA PRO A 70 -13.11 3.08 2.52
C PRO A 70 -11.67 3.49 2.85
N ASP A 71 -11.54 4.54 3.66
CA ASP A 71 -10.23 5.01 4.12
C ASP A 71 -9.61 4.09 5.17
N LYS A 72 -10.29 3.02 5.61
CA LYS A 72 -9.74 2.02 6.52
C LYS A 72 -10.10 0.62 6.03
N ILE A 73 -9.10 -0.25 5.94
CA ILE A 73 -9.23 -1.61 5.43
C ILE A 73 -8.87 -2.57 6.54
N ASP A 74 -9.86 -3.29 7.07
CA ASP A 74 -9.63 -4.23 8.16
C ASP A 74 -9.12 -5.60 7.68
N THR A 75 -9.32 -5.93 6.41
CA THR A 75 -8.89 -7.20 5.82
C THR A 75 -8.74 -7.06 4.31
N ALA A 76 -7.68 -7.65 3.75
CA ALA A 76 -7.45 -7.71 2.32
C ALA A 76 -6.93 -9.10 1.95
N LEU A 77 -7.34 -9.62 0.81
CA LEU A 77 -6.89 -10.93 0.34
C LEU A 77 -6.94 -11.00 -1.19
N THR A 78 -6.02 -11.77 -1.76
CA THR A 78 -5.99 -12.06 -3.19
C THR A 78 -6.54 -13.46 -3.42
N TRP A 79 -7.49 -13.59 -4.35
CA TRP A 79 -7.92 -14.89 -4.86
C TRP A 79 -7.22 -15.15 -6.20
N PRO A 80 -6.32 -16.13 -6.30
CA PRO A 80 -5.80 -16.55 -7.60
C PRO A 80 -6.96 -17.13 -8.41
N ASN A 81 -7.19 -16.54 -9.59
CA ASN A 81 -8.26 -16.84 -10.56
C ASN A 81 -9.13 -18.06 -10.25
N GLN A 82 -10.39 -17.79 -9.90
CA GLN A 82 -11.47 -18.76 -10.03
C GLN A 82 -11.66 -19.04 -11.53
N GLN A 83 -11.19 -20.19 -12.02
CA GLN A 83 -11.83 -20.79 -13.19
C GLN A 83 -13.26 -21.14 -12.78
N ILE A 84 -14.23 -20.35 -13.22
CA ILE A 84 -15.65 -20.72 -13.23
C ILE A 84 -16.04 -20.97 -14.69
#